data_AF-A0AB36SY88-F1
#
_entry.id   AF-A0AB36SY88-F1
#
_cell.length_a   1.000
_cell.length_b   1.000
_cell.length_c   1.000
_cell.angle_alpha   90.00
_cell.angle_beta   90.00
_cell.angle_gamma   90.00
#
_symmetry.space_group_name_H-M   'P 1'
#
loop_
_entity.id
_entity.type
_entity.pdbx_description
1 polymer ?
#
loop_
_entity_poly.entity_id
_entity_poly.type
_entity_poly.pdbx_seq_one_letter_code
_entity_poly.pdbx_strand_id
1 'polypeptide(L)'
;MFNTTETPLGSIRTYEDWYVAKDVLMSTIGYRSMTDLLAKVDNTEQGYIQMPAGYKLRVLTDRGLQQFFERTNSTKDEFSIMREWWFTREKDRREDAIQLYLNGCVLCGMAVSLLLMRPLTPKTF
;
A
#
# COMPACT_ATOMS: atom_id res chain seq x y z
N MET A 1 14.55 3.61 6.80
CA MET A 1 14.02 4.52 7.85
C MET A 1 12.53 4.27 7.98
N PHE A 2 11.93 4.39 9.17
CA PHE A 2 10.48 4.24 9.30
C PHE A 2 9.76 5.49 8.82
N ASN A 3 8.67 5.27 8.09
CA ASN A 3 7.66 6.27 7.79
C ASN A 3 6.44 6.04 8.66
N THR A 4 5.57 7.04 8.69
CA THR A 4 4.33 6.99 9.45
C THR A 4 3.16 7.14 8.51
N THR A 5 2.19 6.25 8.65
CA THR A 5 0.89 6.32 7.97
C THR A 5 -0.17 6.66 9.00
N GLU A 6 -0.87 7.77 8.81
CA GLU A 6 -1.99 8.14 9.67
C GLU A 6 -3.22 7.28 9.36
N THR A 7 -3.91 6.85 10.42
CA THR A 7 -5.14 6.08 10.36
C THR A 7 -6.17 6.69 11.32
N PRO A 8 -7.48 6.37 11.17
CA PRO A 8 -8.52 6.90 12.05
C PRO A 8 -8.32 6.57 13.54
N LEU A 9 -7.54 5.53 13.84
CA LEU A 9 -7.31 5.03 15.20
C LEU A 9 -5.87 5.27 15.67
N GLY A 10 -5.12 6.11 14.96
CA GLY A 10 -3.74 6.47 15.30
C GLY A 10 -2.74 6.08 14.23
N SER A 11 -1.48 6.45 14.45
CA SER A 11 -0.45 6.34 13.42
C SER A 11 0.20 4.95 13.42
N ILE A 12 0.38 4.36 12.23
CA ILE A 12 1.04 3.07 12.05
C ILE A 12 2.38 3.28 11.34
N ARG A 13 3.42 2.57 11.79
CA ARG A 13 4.73 2.64 11.14
C ARG A 13 4.79 1.78 9.90
N THR A 14 5.47 2.29 8.89
CA THR A 14 5.82 1.57 7.65
C THR A 14 7.32 1.61 7.39
N TYR A 15 7.85 0.57 6.75
CA TYR A 15 9.25 0.47 6.36
C TYR A 15 9.31 -0.13 4.96
N GLU A 16 9.85 0.61 3.99
CA GLU A 16 9.93 0.18 2.58
C GLU A 16 8.57 -0.34 2.05
N ASP A 17 7.49 0.35 2.41
CA ASP A 17 6.08 0.01 2.10
C ASP A 17 5.48 -1.18 2.86
N TRP A 18 6.22 -1.76 3.81
CA TRP A 18 5.71 -2.82 4.68
C TRP A 18 5.21 -2.23 6.00
N TYR A 19 4.05 -2.69 6.46
CA TYR A 19 3.40 -2.23 7.68
C TYR A 19 3.89 -3.01 8.88
N VAL A 20 4.18 -2.32 9.97
CA VAL A 20 4.52 -2.98 11.25
C VAL A 20 3.29 -3.67 11.80
N ALA A 21 3.31 -5.00 11.83
CA ALA A 21 2.14 -5.82 12.16
C ALA A 21 1.63 -5.55 13.58
N LYS A 22 2.54 -5.32 14.54
CA LYS A 22 2.20 -4.97 15.92
C LYS A 22 1.40 -3.68 16.02
N ASP A 23 1.75 -2.68 15.21
CA ASP A 23 1.12 -1.37 15.27
C ASP A 23 -0.34 -1.54 14.85
N VAL A 24 -0.60 -2.17 13.70
CA VAL A 24 -1.95 -2.42 13.19
C VAL A 24 -2.75 -3.35 14.11
N LEU A 25 -2.25 -4.56 14.34
CA LEU A 25 -3.04 -5.63 14.96
C LEU A 25 -3.23 -5.42 16.47
N MET A 26 -2.19 -5.00 17.17
CA MET A 26 -2.22 -4.90 18.62
C MET A 26 -2.46 -3.48 19.09
N SER A 27 -1.76 -2.50 18.52
CA SER A 27 -1.80 -1.13 19.04
C SER A 27 -3.05 -0.40 18.58
N THR A 28 -3.45 -0.60 17.32
CA THR A 28 -4.62 0.05 16.72
C THR A 28 -5.90 -0.75 16.93
N ILE A 29 -5.91 -2.06 16.61
CA ILE A 29 -7.13 -2.89 16.72
C ILE A 29 -7.28 -3.55 18.12
N GLY A 30 -6.22 -3.62 18.91
CA GLY A 30 -6.29 -4.14 20.27
C GLY A 30 -6.39 -5.65 20.39
N TYR A 31 -5.78 -6.42 19.47
CA TYR A 31 -5.63 -7.87 19.67
C TYR A 31 -4.52 -8.20 20.67
N ARG A 32 -4.75 -9.24 21.49
CA ARG A 32 -3.80 -9.69 22.52
C ARG A 32 -2.68 -10.56 21.96
N SER A 33 -2.96 -11.31 20.90
CA SER A 33 -2.01 -12.21 20.25
C SER A 33 -2.03 -11.96 18.75
N MET A 34 -0.84 -11.92 18.17
CA MET A 34 -0.65 -11.71 16.74
C MET A 34 -0.52 -13.03 15.97
N THR A 35 -0.14 -14.13 16.64
CA THR A 35 0.17 -15.42 16.00
C THR A 35 -1.03 -15.97 15.23
N ASP A 36 -2.21 -16.02 15.84
CA ASP A 36 -3.41 -16.59 15.21
C ASP A 36 -3.93 -15.71 14.06
N LEU A 37 -3.69 -14.40 14.14
CA LEU A 37 -4.08 -13.45 13.10
C LEU A 37 -3.16 -13.55 11.89
N LEU A 38 -1.86 -13.67 12.15
CA LEU A 38 -0.86 -13.85 11.11
C LEU A 38 -0.94 -15.23 10.45
N ALA A 39 -1.46 -16.26 11.12
CA ALA A 39 -1.72 -17.55 10.47
C ALA A 39 -2.72 -17.46 9.30
N LYS A 40 -3.51 -16.37 9.22
CA LYS A 40 -4.47 -16.12 8.13
C LYS A 40 -3.84 -15.41 6.94
N VAL A 41 -2.62 -14.91 7.08
CA VAL A 41 -1.88 -14.19 6.04
C VAL A 41 -0.88 -15.16 5.42
N ASP A 42 -0.73 -15.13 4.09
CA ASP A 42 0.20 -16.02 3.40
C ASP A 42 1.64 -15.69 3.79
N ASN A 43 2.50 -16.71 3.93
CA ASN A 43 3.88 -16.52 4.40
C ASN A 43 4.72 -15.60 3.50
N THR A 44 4.35 -15.47 2.21
CA THR A 44 5.03 -14.58 1.26
C THR A 44 4.71 -13.11 1.51
N GLU A 45 3.60 -12.81 2.18
CA GLU A 45 3.13 -11.46 2.48
C GLU A 45 3.50 -11.03 3.91
N GLN A 46 4.34 -11.83 4.58
CA GLN A 46 4.84 -11.59 5.92
C GLN A 46 6.36 -11.63 5.94
N GLY A 47 6.94 -10.84 6.83
CA GLY A 47 8.39 -10.72 6.89
C GLY A 47 8.88 -10.25 8.25
N TYR A 48 10.20 -10.11 8.31
CA TYR A 48 10.88 -9.60 9.49
C TYR A 48 11.90 -8.54 9.09
N ILE A 49 11.93 -7.46 9.87
CA ILE A 49 12.99 -6.46 9.82
C ILE A 49 13.90 -6.69 11.02
N GLN A 50 15.19 -6.85 10.75
CA GLN A 50 16.21 -6.93 11.78
C GLN A 50 16.51 -5.53 12.31
N MET A 51 16.29 -5.30 13.60
CA MET A 51 16.57 -4.02 14.23
C MET A 51 18.00 -3.99 14.81
N PRO A 52 18.63 -2.80 14.92
CA PRO A 52 19.98 -2.66 15.45
C PRO A 52 20.17 -3.25 16.87
N ALA A 53 19.11 -3.24 17.68
CA ALA A 53 19.12 -3.82 19.04
C ALA A 53 18.85 -5.33 19.09
N GLY A 54 18.98 -6.04 17.96
CA GLY A 54 18.89 -7.50 17.89
C GLY A 54 17.47 -8.08 17.81
N TYR A 55 16.44 -7.32 18.14
CA TYR A 55 15.05 -7.79 18.01
C TYR A 55 14.55 -7.73 16.55
N LYS A 56 13.56 -8.58 16.24
CA LYS A 56 12.95 -8.68 14.92
C LYS A 56 11.54 -8.11 14.96
N LEU A 57 11.24 -7.18 14.05
CA LEU A 57 9.88 -6.65 13.87
C LEU A 57 9.15 -7.45 12.82
N ARG A 58 7.95 -7.94 13.14
CA ARG A 58 7.06 -8.53 12.13
C ARG A 58 6.43 -7.43 11.28
N VAL A 59 6.41 -7.68 9.99
CA VAL A 59 5.85 -6.76 9.00
C VAL A 59 4.96 -7.47 7.99
N LEU A 60 4.03 -6.73 7.40
CA LEU A 60 3.07 -7.18 6.40
C LEU A 60 3.15 -6.30 5.16
N THR A 61 2.96 -6.88 3.98
CA THR A 61 2.75 -6.13 2.73
C THR A 61 1.34 -5.54 2.69
N ASP A 62 1.05 -4.69 1.71
CA ASP A 62 -0.33 -4.24 1.42
C ASP A 62 -1.27 -5.44 1.22
N ARG A 63 -0.85 -6.43 0.41
CA ARG A 63 -1.63 -7.65 0.17
C ARG A 63 -1.81 -8.49 1.44
N GLY A 64 -0.80 -8.53 2.30
CA GLY A 64 -0.89 -9.23 3.59
C GLY A 64 -1.93 -8.60 4.51
N LEU A 65 -1.99 -7.26 4.56
CA LEU A 65 -3.04 -6.55 5.30
C LEU A 65 -4.43 -6.76 4.68
N GLN A 66 -4.54 -6.75 3.36
CA GLN A 66 -5.80 -7.08 2.68
C GLN A 66 -6.28 -8.48 3.07
N GLN A 67 -5.42 -9.49 2.97
CA GLN A 67 -5.75 -10.86 3.36
C GLN A 67 -6.19 -10.95 4.82
N PHE A 68 -5.49 -10.23 5.71
CA PHE A 68 -5.86 -10.17 7.11
C PHE A 68 -7.30 -9.65 7.30
N PHE A 69 -7.67 -8.54 6.65
CA PHE A 69 -9.00 -7.94 6.78
C PHE A 69 -10.11 -8.75 6.10
N GLU A 70 -9.82 -9.46 5.01
CA GLU A 70 -10.79 -10.31 4.31
C GLU A 70 -11.03 -11.63 5.03
N ARG A 71 -9.96 -12.25 5.54
CA ARG A 71 -9.99 -13.59 6.15
C ARG A 71 -10.27 -13.57 7.66
N THR A 72 -10.28 -12.39 8.27
CA THR A 72 -10.61 -12.22 9.69
C THR A 72 -12.03 -11.75 9.87
N ASN A 73 -12.85 -12.57 10.53
CA ASN A 73 -14.13 -12.12 11.06
C ASN A 73 -13.91 -11.61 12.49
N SER A 74 -14.27 -10.36 12.75
CA SER A 74 -14.16 -9.75 14.07
C SER A 74 -15.33 -8.84 14.34
N THR A 75 -15.81 -8.85 15.59
CA THR A 75 -16.89 -7.98 16.07
C THR A 75 -16.37 -6.73 16.78
N LYS A 76 -15.06 -6.48 16.74
CA LYS A 76 -14.45 -5.27 17.31
C LYS A 76 -14.74 -4.08 16.40
N ASP A 77 -15.18 -2.97 16.98
CA ASP A 77 -15.42 -1.74 16.23
C ASP A 77 -14.12 -1.23 15.60
N GLU A 78 -13.00 -1.33 16.31
CA GLU A 78 -11.69 -0.91 15.81
C GLU A 78 -11.27 -1.69 14.56
N PHE A 79 -11.61 -2.99 14.52
CA PHE A 79 -11.35 -3.82 13.34
C PHE A 79 -12.17 -3.33 12.13
N SER A 80 -13.46 -3.06 12.33
CA SER A 80 -14.35 -2.57 11.28
C SER A 80 -13.89 -1.21 10.73
N ILE A 81 -13.52 -0.28 11.61
CA ILE A 81 -13.00 1.05 11.25
C ILE A 81 -11.72 0.91 10.42
N MET A 82 -10.76 0.10 10.89
CA MET A 82 -9.49 -0.09 10.20
C MET A 82 -9.66 -0.80 8.86
N ARG A 83 -10.58 -1.77 8.79
CA ARG A 83 -10.92 -2.48 7.57
C ARG A 83 -11.49 -1.52 6.53
N GLU A 84 -12.48 -0.72 6.91
CA GLU A 84 -13.13 0.25 6.01
C GLU A 84 -12.13 1.30 5.51
N TRP A 85 -11.32 1.85 6.40
CA TRP A 85 -10.25 2.77 6.05
C TRP A 85 -9.26 2.15 5.05
N TRP A 86 -8.84 0.91 5.29
CA TRP A 86 -7.91 0.20 4.41
C TRP A 86 -8.45 0.07 2.98
N PHE A 87 -9.69 -0.41 2.84
CA PHE A 87 -10.29 -0.60 1.53
C PHE A 87 -10.60 0.72 0.80
N THR A 88 -10.92 1.77 1.53
CA THR A 88 -11.09 3.12 0.94
C THR A 88 -9.77 3.65 0.41
N ARG A 89 -8.71 3.58 1.23
CA ARG A 89 -7.36 4.01 0.83
C ARG A 89 -6.84 3.24 -0.38
N GLU A 90 -7.04 1.92 -0.44
CA GLU A 90 -6.59 1.10 -1.56
C GLU A 90 -7.32 1.46 -2.86
N LYS A 91 -8.62 1.76 -2.75
CA LYS A 91 -9.41 2.25 -3.88
C LYS A 91 -8.86 3.58 -4.40
N ASP A 92 -8.58 4.54 -3.51
CA ASP A 92 -8.04 5.85 -3.89
C ASP A 92 -6.68 5.71 -4.58
N ARG A 93 -5.78 4.86 -4.04
CA ARG A 93 -4.47 4.58 -4.66
C ARG A 93 -4.60 3.99 -6.06
N ARG A 94 -5.59 3.11 -6.27
CA ARG A 94 -5.86 2.52 -7.58
C ARG A 94 -6.40 3.56 -8.56
N GLU A 95 -7.27 4.46 -8.12
CA GLU A 95 -7.78 5.56 -8.94
C GLU A 95 -6.66 6.53 -9.34
N ASP A 96 -5.80 6.92 -8.40
CA ASP A 96 -4.62 7.75 -8.66
C ASP A 96 -3.68 7.11 -9.69
N ALA A 97 -3.42 5.81 -9.57
CA ALA A 97 -2.58 5.07 -10.51
C ALA A 97 -3.18 5.04 -11.93
N ILE A 98 -4.51 4.89 -12.05
CA ILE A 98 -5.22 4.94 -13.33
C ILE A 98 -5.14 6.33 -13.95
N GLN A 99 -5.33 7.39 -13.15
CA GLN A 99 -5.21 8.77 -13.65
C GLN A 99 -3.80 9.08 -14.15
N LEU A 100 -2.77 8.67 -13.41
CA LEU A 100 -1.38 8.86 -13.82
C LEU A 100 -1.07 8.13 -15.14
N TYR A 101 -1.57 6.90 -15.29
CA TYR A 101 -1.44 6.13 -16.53
C TYR A 101 -2.12 6.82 -17.72
N LEU A 102 -3.37 7.26 -17.55
CA LEU A 102 -4.11 7.99 -18.58
C LEU A 102 -3.40 9.28 -18.99
N ASN A 103 -2.92 10.06 -18.02
CA ASN A 103 -2.17 11.30 -18.28
C ASN A 103 -0.87 11.02 -19.04
N GLY A 104 -0.15 9.94 -18.68
CA GLY A 104 1.02 9.48 -19.44
C GLY A 104 0.69 9.11 -20.89
N CYS A 105 -0.41 8.40 -21.13
CA CYS A 105 -0.88 8.06 -22.47
C CYS A 105 -1.21 9.31 -23.31
N VAL A 106 -1.88 10.30 -22.72
CA VAL A 106 -2.21 11.56 -23.40
C VAL A 106 -0.94 12.33 -23.76
N LEU A 107 0.03 12.43 -22.85
CA LEU A 107 1.33 13.07 -23.12
C LEU A 107 2.10 12.37 -24.23
N CYS A 108 2.12 11.04 -24.25
CA CYS A 108 2.71 10.27 -25.36
C CYS A 108 2.00 10.56 -26.70
N GLY A 109 0.67 10.60 -26.73
CA GLY A 109 -0.09 10.92 -27.94
C GLY A 109 0.18 12.33 -28.47
N MET A 110 0.30 13.31 -27.57
CA MET A 110 0.68 14.68 -27.92
C MET A 110 2.12 14.77 -28.46
N ALA A 111 3.06 14.05 -27.85
CA ALA A 111 4.46 14.01 -28.31
C ALA A 111 4.59 13.38 -29.71
N VAL A 112 3.85 12.29 -29.98
CA VAL A 112 3.78 11.68 -31.32
C VAL A 112 3.17 12.63 -32.34
N SER A 113 2.11 13.34 -31.97
CA SER A 113 1.47 14.34 -32.85
C SER A 113 2.42 15.49 -33.20
N LEU A 114 3.20 15.97 -32.23
CA LEU A 114 4.24 16.98 -32.45
C LEU A 114 5.41 16.46 -33.31
N LEU A 115 5.80 15.19 -33.16
CA LEU A 115 6.81 14.55 -34.01
C LEU A 115 6.32 14.42 -35.46
N LEU A 116 5.05 14.09 -35.67
CA LEU A 116 4.42 14.01 -36.98
C LEU A 116 4.20 15.40 -37.62
N MET A 117 4.11 16.46 -36.81
CA MET A 117 4.09 17.85 -37.28
C MET A 117 5.48 18.42 -37.58
N ARG A 118 6.58 17.66 -37.43
CA ARG A 118 7.88 18.12 -37.94
C ARG A 118 7.74 18.41 -39.44
N PRO A 119 8.04 19.64 -39.90
CA PRO A 119 7.88 19.98 -41.29
C PRO A 119 8.74 19.03 -42.12
N LEU A 120 8.15 18.45 -43.16
CA LEU A 120 8.87 17.99 -44.34
C LEU A 120 9.67 19.19 -44.84
N THR A 121 10.87 19.41 -44.32
CA THR A 121 11.81 20.38 -44.91
C THR A 121 12.05 19.90 -46.33
N PRO A 122 11.59 20.62 -47.37
CA PRO A 122 11.89 20.24 -48.73
C PRO A 122 13.42 20.32 -48.87
N LYS A 123 14.03 19.24 -49.35
CA LYS A 123 15.43 19.25 -49.79
C LYS A 123 15.57 20.36 -50.83
N THR A 124 16.16 21.48 -50.43
CA THR A 124 16.70 22.47 -51.37
C THR A 124 17.84 21.81 -52.15
N PHE A 125 17.67 21.77 -53.47
CA PHE A 125 18.69 21.46 -54.46
C PHE A 125 19.82 22.49 -54.44
#